data_AF-A0A7X6P865-F1
#
_entry.id   AF-A0A7X6P865-F1
#
_cell.length_a   1.000
_cell.length_b   1.000
_cell.length_c   1.000
_cell.angle_alpha   90.00
_cell.angle_beta   90.00
_cell.angle_gamma   90.00
#
_symmetry.space_group_name_H-M   'P 1'
#
loop_
_entity.id
_entity.type
_entity.pdbx_description
1 polymer ?
#
loop_
_entity_poly.entity_id
_entity_poly.type
_entity_poly.pdbx_seq_one_letter_code
_entity_poly.pdbx_strand_id
1 'polypeptide(L)'
;FMESGYQEAIISLRCIGDGSISIYFSNGGGMIGIGEHEAARVEGLKLINIANEYINKGEKVETNILPKNGETFFYIRTKTGNYLIKDIEDRLGDNKSEYSPLFYQAQNVITQARLIQEKKE
;
A
#
# COMPACT_ATOMS: atom_id res chain seq x y z
N PHE A 1 -2.19 -1.71 4.38
CA PHE A 1 -1.64 -0.38 4.04
C PHE A 1 -0.18 -0.57 3.69
N MET A 2 0.31 0.12 2.66
CA MET A 2 1.69 0.06 2.18
C MET A 2 2.35 1.41 2.44
N GLU A 3 3.59 1.40 2.90
CA GLU A 3 4.41 2.60 3.08
C GLU A 3 5.73 2.41 2.33
N SER A 4 6.07 3.33 1.43
CA SER A 4 7.32 3.33 0.67
C SER A 4 8.14 4.56 1.05
N GLY A 5 9.36 4.34 1.50
CA GLY A 5 10.27 5.39 1.92
C GLY A 5 11.09 5.91 0.75
N TYR A 6 11.03 7.22 0.51
CA TYR A 6 11.84 7.93 -0.46
C TYR A 6 12.70 8.99 0.24
N GLN A 7 13.64 9.59 -0.49
CA GLN A 7 14.57 10.58 0.05
C GLN A 7 13.87 11.79 0.68
N GLU A 8 12.76 12.25 0.08
CA GLU A 8 12.07 13.48 0.49
C GLU A 8 10.75 13.24 1.24
N ALA A 9 10.19 12.03 1.14
CA ALA A 9 8.89 11.72 1.72
C ALA A 9 8.68 10.21 1.88
N ILE A 10 7.70 9.86 2.70
CA ILE A 10 7.08 8.54 2.73
C ILE A 10 5.74 8.65 2.02
N ILE A 11 5.48 7.69 1.12
CA ILE A 11 4.18 7.54 0.47
C ILE A 11 3.42 6.43 1.17
N SER A 12 2.27 6.75 1.76
CA SER A 12 1.41 5.77 2.44
C SER A 12 0.14 5.52 1.64
N LEU A 13 -0.01 4.31 1.10
CA LEU A 13 -1.25 3.81 0.48
C LEU A 13 -2.09 3.07 1.52
N ARG A 14 -3.35 3.47 1.69
CA ARG A 14 -4.32 2.81 2.56
C ARG A 14 -5.52 2.32 1.76
N CYS A 15 -5.74 1.01 1.80
CA CYS A 15 -6.96 0.36 1.34
C CYS A 15 -7.66 -0.26 2.56
N ILE A 16 -8.97 -0.01 2.70
CA ILE A 16 -9.81 -0.49 3.81
C ILE A 16 -10.85 -1.46 3.24
N GLY A 17 -11.29 -2.42 4.05
CA GLY A 17 -12.24 -3.47 3.62
C GLY A 17 -13.61 -2.99 3.16
N ASP A 18 -13.97 -1.73 3.43
CA ASP A 18 -15.16 -1.08 2.89
C ASP A 18 -14.96 -0.51 1.47
N GLY A 19 -13.75 -0.65 0.91
CA GLY A 19 -13.38 -0.12 -0.40
C GLY A 19 -12.82 1.29 -0.36
N SER A 20 -12.68 1.92 0.82
CA SER A 20 -12.05 3.23 0.96
C SER A 20 -10.56 3.15 0.61
N ILE A 21 -10.10 4.11 -0.20
CA ILE A 21 -8.72 4.21 -0.65
C ILE A 21 -8.22 5.64 -0.45
N SER A 22 -7.04 5.78 0.16
CA SER A 22 -6.33 7.04 0.29
C SER A 22 -4.81 6.88 0.13
N ILE A 23 -4.17 7.93 -0.37
CA ILE A 23 -2.71 8.07 -0.47
C ILE A 23 -2.30 9.32 0.31
N TYR A 24 -1.27 9.22 1.14
CA TYR A 24 -0.71 10.35 1.89
C TYR A 24 0.77 10.50 1.60
N PHE A 25 1.25 11.74 1.65
CA PHE A 25 2.66 12.07 1.55
C PHE A 25 3.12 12.69 2.86
N SER A 26 4.22 12.20 3.43
CA SER A 26 4.69 12.69 4.74
C SER A 26 5.13 14.15 4.73
N ASN A 27 5.47 14.69 3.56
CA ASN A 27 5.81 16.10 3.35
C ASN A 27 4.59 17.00 3.06
N GLY A 28 3.37 16.44 3.13
CA GLY A 28 2.12 17.17 2.99
C GLY A 28 1.32 16.80 1.74
N GLY A 29 0.00 16.98 1.82
CA GLY A 29 -0.92 16.62 0.76
C GLY A 29 -1.27 15.12 0.72
N GLY A 30 -2.01 14.74 -0.31
CA GLY A 30 -2.51 13.38 -0.48
C GLY A 30 -3.74 13.35 -1.36
N MET A 31 -4.28 12.15 -1.52
CA MET A 31 -5.44 11.85 -2.33
C MET A 31 -6.42 11.03 -1.48
N ILE A 32 -7.63 11.55 -1.29
CA ILE A 32 -8.70 10.90 -0.53
C ILE A 32 -9.92 10.66 -1.44
N GLY A 33 -10.76 9.71 -1.07
CA GLY A 33 -11.95 9.37 -1.86
C GLY A 33 -11.63 8.63 -3.17
N ILE A 34 -10.41 8.11 -3.35
CA ILE A 34 -10.03 7.34 -4.55
C ILE A 34 -10.98 6.14 -4.74
N GLY A 35 -11.39 5.51 -3.63
CA GLY A 35 -12.29 4.36 -3.61
C GLY A 35 -13.72 4.64 -4.08
N GLU A 36 -14.12 5.90 -4.28
CA GLU A 36 -15.42 6.21 -4.88
C GLU A 36 -15.45 5.89 -6.38
N HIS A 37 -14.28 5.80 -7.01
CA HIS A 37 -14.14 5.36 -8.39
C HIS A 37 -14.06 3.83 -8.46
N GLU A 38 -15.01 3.21 -9.16
CA GLU A 38 -15.17 1.75 -9.22
C GLU A 38 -13.89 1.01 -9.64
N ALA A 39 -13.18 1.51 -10.67
CA ALA A 39 -11.94 0.91 -11.14
C ALA A 39 -10.85 0.86 -10.04
N ALA A 40 -10.71 1.93 -9.27
CA ALA A 40 -9.76 1.96 -8.15
C ALA A 40 -10.23 1.06 -6.99
N ARG A 41 -11.53 1.08 -6.66
CA ARG A 41 -12.12 0.24 -5.61
C ARG A 41 -11.88 -1.24 -5.86
N VAL A 42 -12.06 -1.70 -7.11
CA VAL A 42 -11.81 -3.09 -7.50
C VAL A 42 -10.36 -3.47 -7.26
N GLU A 43 -9.40 -2.64 -7.67
CA GLU A 43 -7.97 -2.91 -7.44
C GLU A 43 -7.60 -2.87 -5.94
N GLY A 44 -8.22 -1.99 -5.16
CA GLY A 44 -8.02 -1.93 -3.71
C GLY A 44 -8.53 -3.17 -2.98
N LEU A 45 -9.69 -3.70 -3.38
CA LEU A 45 -10.23 -4.94 -2.82
C LEU A 45 -9.38 -6.16 -3.21
N LYS A 46 -8.85 -6.20 -4.45
CA LYS A 46 -7.87 -7.21 -4.85
C LYS A 46 -6.61 -7.14 -3.98
N LEU A 47 -6.09 -5.95 -3.70
CA LEU A 47 -4.94 -5.78 -2.81
C LEU A 47 -5.22 -6.34 -1.41
N ILE A 48 -6.40 -6.10 -0.85
CA ILE A 48 -6.80 -6.62 0.45
C ILE A 48 -6.85 -8.16 0.44
N ASN A 49 -7.41 -8.76 -0.62
CA ASN A 49 -7.46 -10.21 -0.75
C ASN A 49 -6.06 -10.82 -0.80
N ILE A 50 -5.16 -10.27 -1.62
CA ILE A 50 -3.76 -10.73 -1.66
C ILE A 50 -3.11 -10.53 -0.28
N ALA A 51 -3.25 -9.36 0.35
CA ALA A 51 -2.70 -9.11 1.68
C ALA A 51 -3.13 -10.14 2.73
N ASN A 52 -4.38 -10.62 2.69
CA ASN A 52 -4.86 -11.63 3.62
C ASN A 52 -4.10 -12.96 3.50
N GLU A 53 -3.62 -13.32 2.31
CA GLU A 53 -2.81 -14.53 2.09
C GLU A 53 -1.43 -14.45 2.76
N TYR A 54 -0.91 -13.23 2.96
CA TYR A 54 0.40 -12.99 3.55
C TYR A 54 0.38 -12.68 5.05
N ILE A 55 -0.78 -12.71 5.72
CA ILE A 55 -0.88 -12.41 7.17
C ILE A 55 0.11 -13.25 7.98
N ASN A 56 0.18 -14.55 7.71
CA ASN A 56 1.03 -15.49 8.45
C ASN A 56 2.53 -15.33 8.13
N LYS A 57 2.89 -14.51 7.13
CA LYS A 57 4.27 -14.19 6.76
C LYS A 57 4.77 -12.92 7.44
N GLY A 58 3.86 -12.07 7.91
CA GLY A 58 4.20 -10.84 8.61
C GLY A 58 4.53 -11.07 10.08
N GLU A 59 5.42 -10.24 10.60
CA GLU A 59 5.70 -10.18 12.04
C GLU A 59 4.58 -9.40 12.74
N LYS A 60 4.03 -9.94 13.84
CA LYS A 60 3.06 -9.20 14.64
C LYS A 60 3.76 -8.01 15.32
N VAL A 61 3.21 -6.81 15.17
CA VAL A 61 3.76 -5.57 15.71
C VAL A 61 2.74 -4.78 16.51
N GLU A 62 3.19 -4.19 17.62
CA GLU A 62 2.37 -3.32 18.49
C GLU A 62 2.55 -1.83 18.15
N THR A 63 3.67 -1.47 17.51
CA THR A 63 3.98 -0.10 17.10
C THR A 63 4.34 -0.06 15.62
N ASN A 64 3.95 1.03 14.96
CA ASN A 64 4.32 1.25 13.56
C ASN A 64 5.67 1.95 13.50
N ILE A 65 6.57 1.41 12.69
CA ILE A 65 7.84 2.03 12.32
C ILE A 65 7.77 2.50 10.87
N LEU A 66 8.56 3.51 10.52
CA LEU A 66 8.55 4.06 9.17
C LEU A 66 9.66 3.43 8.32
N PRO A 67 9.41 3.19 7.01
CA PRO A 67 10.45 2.75 6.10
C PRO A 67 11.50 3.83 5.89
N LYS A 68 12.75 3.42 5.71
CA LYS A 68 13.82 4.29 5.23
C LYS A 68 13.75 4.41 3.70
N ASN A 69 14.58 5.29 3.15
CA ASN A 69 14.73 5.43 1.70
C ASN A 69 15.05 4.07 1.04
N GLY A 70 14.25 3.67 0.05
CA GLY A 70 14.36 2.41 -0.68
C GLY A 70 13.71 1.21 0.01
N GLU A 71 13.13 1.38 1.20
CA GLU A 71 12.36 0.33 1.89
C GLU A 71 10.87 0.48 1.60
N THR A 72 10.17 -0.65 1.49
CA THR A 72 8.71 -0.69 1.40
C THR A 72 8.16 -1.66 2.45
N PHE A 73 7.24 -1.16 3.26
CA PHE A 73 6.59 -1.90 4.34
C PHE A 73 5.11 -2.14 4.02
N PHE A 74 4.65 -3.37 4.25
CA PHE A 74 3.24 -3.72 4.19
C PHE A 74 2.74 -4.01 5.60
N TYR A 75 1.77 -3.22 6.02
CA TYR A 75 1.05 -3.42 7.26
C TYR A 75 -0.33 -3.99 6.98
N ILE A 76 -0.62 -5.14 7.58
CA ILE A 76 -1.89 -5.85 7.44
C ILE A 76 -2.59 -5.77 8.80
N ARG A 77 -3.67 -4.98 8.86
CA ARG A 77 -4.45 -4.79 10.08
C ARG A 77 -5.66 -5.69 10.09
N THR A 78 -5.77 -6.46 11.15
CA THR A 78 -6.87 -7.40 11.37
C THR A 78 -7.49 -7.14 12.73
N LYS A 79 -8.59 -7.83 13.05
CA LYS A 79 -9.18 -7.81 14.39
C LYS A 79 -8.26 -8.42 15.46
N THR A 80 -7.24 -9.20 15.06
CA THR A 80 -6.35 -9.97 15.97
C THR A 80 -5.00 -9.31 16.20
N GLY A 81 -4.69 -8.26 15.45
CA GLY A 81 -3.42 -7.54 15.53
C GLY A 81 -3.01 -6.90 14.20
N ASN A 82 -1.86 -6.22 14.24
CA ASN A 82 -1.19 -5.68 13.08
C ASN A 82 0.00 -6.58 12.73
N TYR A 83 0.15 -6.89 11.45
CA TYR A 83 1.25 -7.69 10.92
C TYR A 83 2.06 -6.85 9.95
N LEU A 84 3.38 -6.94 10.02
CA LEU A 84 4.31 -6.14 9.25
C LEU A 84 5.20 -7.05 8.39
N ILE A 85 5.24 -6.75 7.10
CA ILE A 85 6.16 -7.30 6.13
C ILE A 85 7.06 -6.16 5.66
N LYS A 86 8.37 -6.41 5.56
CA LYS A 86 9.37 -5.42 5.16
C LYS A 86 10.18 -6.00 4.01
N ASP A 87 10.45 -5.19 2.99
CA ASP A 87 11.41 -5.54 1.96
C ASP A 87 12.02 -4.27 1.34
N ILE A 88 13.00 -4.47 0.47
CA ILE A 88 13.60 -3.45 -0.38
C ILE A 88 12.72 -3.25 -1.61
N GLU A 89 12.41 -2.01 -1.96
CA GLU A 89 11.53 -1.65 -3.07
C GLU A 89 12.02 -2.24 -4.40
N ASP A 90 13.32 -2.15 -4.70
CA ASP A 90 13.89 -2.73 -5.91
C ASP A 90 13.68 -4.25 -6.00
N ARG A 91 13.74 -4.97 -4.86
CA ARG A 91 13.48 -6.42 -4.86
C ARG A 91 12.02 -6.73 -5.16
N LEU A 92 11.10 -5.92 -4.65
CA LEU A 92 9.67 -6.03 -4.93
C LEU A 92 9.36 -5.67 -6.38
N GLY A 93 9.97 -4.60 -6.89
CA GLY A 93 9.83 -4.11 -8.26
C GLY A 93 10.38 -5.09 -9.29
N ASP A 94 11.54 -5.68 -9.03
CA ASP A 94 12.25 -6.60 -9.93
C ASP A 94 11.77 -8.06 -9.85
N ASN A 95 10.69 -8.34 -9.11
CA ASN A 95 10.18 -9.69 -8.88
C ASN A 95 11.20 -10.64 -8.18
N LYS A 96 12.04 -10.09 -7.30
CA LYS A 96 13.07 -10.82 -6.53
C LYS A 96 12.64 -11.08 -5.07
N SER A 97 11.41 -10.76 -4.74
CA SER A 97 10.80 -10.96 -3.43
C SER A 97 9.57 -11.88 -3.52
N GLU A 98 9.33 -12.70 -2.50
CA GLU A 98 8.06 -13.44 -2.37
C GLU A 98 6.86 -12.48 -2.21
N TYR A 99 7.10 -11.23 -1.81
CA TYR A 99 6.09 -10.20 -1.61
C TYR A 99 5.87 -9.29 -2.82
N SER A 100 6.57 -9.54 -3.94
CA SER A 100 6.39 -8.78 -5.19
C SER A 100 4.92 -8.70 -5.65
N PRO A 101 4.08 -9.77 -5.51
CA PRO A 101 2.66 -9.68 -5.83
C PRO A 101 1.89 -8.62 -5.02
N LEU A 102 2.22 -8.43 -3.74
CA LEU A 102 1.62 -7.36 -2.92
C LEU A 102 1.98 -5.98 -3.46
N PHE A 103 3.25 -5.81 -3.82
CA PHE A 103 3.76 -4.55 -4.36
C PHE A 103 3.10 -4.20 -5.68
N TYR A 104 3.05 -5.14 -6.64
CA TYR A 104 2.44 -4.92 -7.94
C TYR A 104 0.96 -4.58 -7.83
N GLN A 105 0.22 -5.28 -6.97
CA GLN A 105 -1.19 -4.97 -6.77
C GLN A 105 -1.37 -3.59 -6.10
N ALA A 106 -0.48 -3.17 -5.21
CA ALA A 106 -0.50 -1.81 -4.67
C ALA A 106 -0.18 -0.75 -5.75
N GLN A 107 0.76 -1.03 -6.66
CA GLN A 107 1.05 -0.15 -7.80
C GLN A 107 -0.13 -0.05 -8.78
N ASN A 108 -0.91 -1.12 -8.97
CA ASN A 108 -2.16 -1.06 -9.74
C ASN A 108 -3.15 -0.06 -9.13
N VAL A 109 -3.30 -0.05 -7.80
CA VAL A 109 -4.15 0.93 -7.10
C VAL A 109 -3.62 2.36 -7.29
N ILE A 110 -2.31 2.56 -7.13
CA ILE A 110 -1.67 3.87 -7.32
C ILE A 110 -1.84 4.35 -8.78
N THR A 111 -1.77 3.43 -9.75
CA THR A 111 -2.02 3.74 -11.16
C THR A 111 -3.45 4.24 -11.37
N GLN A 112 -4.45 3.59 -10.77
CA GLN A 112 -5.82 4.09 -10.85
C GLN A 112 -5.98 5.46 -10.20
N ALA A 113 -5.31 5.71 -9.07
CA ALA A 113 -5.31 7.02 -8.42
C ALA A 113 -4.76 8.11 -9.36
N ARG A 114 -3.62 7.86 -10.02
CA ARG A 114 -3.02 8.81 -10.99
C ARG A 114 -3.98 9.13 -12.14
N LEU A 115 -4.59 8.11 -12.74
CA LEU A 115 -5.56 8.29 -13.83
C LEU A 115 -6.81 9.10 -13.41
N ILE A 116 -7.23 8.99 -12.14
CA ILE A 116 -8.34 9.78 -11.59
C ILE A 116 -7.93 11.25 -11.43
N GLN A 117 -6.69 11.50 -10.98
CA GLN A 117 -6.16 12.85 -10.82
C GLN A 117 -6.05 13.56 -12.18
N GLU A 118 -5.49 12.89 -13.20
CA GLU A 118 -5.33 13.43 -14.55
C GLU A 118 -6.67 13.79 -15.22
N LYS A 119 -7.77 13.12 -14.85
CA LYS A 119 -9.12 13.42 -15.38
C LYS A 119 -9.80 14.62 -14.70
N LYS A 120 -9.28 15.08 -13.57
CA LYS A 120 -9.82 16.24 -12.82
C LYS A 120 -9.18 17.55 -13.25
N GLU A 121 -8.06 17.49 -13.97
CA GLU A 121 -7.37 18.63 -14.61
C GLU A 121 -7.95 18.89 -16.00
#